data_AF-A0A1Q2MER5-F1
#
_entry.id   AF-A0A1Q2MER5-F1
#
_cell.length_a   1.000
_cell.length_b   1.000
_cell.length_c   1.000
_cell.angle_alpha   90.00
_cell.angle_beta   90.00
_cell.angle_gamma   90.00
#
_symmetry.space_group_name_H-M   'P 1'
#
loop_
_entity.id
_entity.type
_entity.pdbx_description
1 polymer ?
#
loop_
_entity_poly.entity_id
_entity_poly.type
_entity_poly.pdbx_seq_one_letter_code
_entity_poly.pdbx_strand_id
1 'polypeptide(L)'
;MSSEKLTDKDRFAAIREQLKGLPAGPGLYFFRDSRDTVLYIGKAANIRSRASSYFQASADLMSSRGPKIVEMVAKTARVTCLETANEVEAILQEARLIKDIRPPYNTNLKDDKTFPYIEITSSNDFPGVYVTRQPRSKGSILFGPFAGAGSLQNVIVALQKIFRFRTCRLEILAKDDKRRFFRPCILHSIKQCTAPCGDRISREDYRKIIRDLTRFMRAKRSGYIRKVENEMQSAASELNYERAAVLRDRIKAIKRLELRGTVESNVQPEVFVQDPAAANVAMQKLLGSETAIRTIEGFDIAHISGQDTVGSLVKFIDGRPFKSGYRRFKIKTVRGIDDYESLREVLRRRYRHAAQGDELWPDVVLIDGGLGQLHAIEEVFSMFDGPKPHLLSLAKKEELVYISGRDDNPVRLKANSPARKLLQYVRDEAHRFAQHYHHILRSKRFTGKG
;
A
#
# COMPACT_ATOMS: atom_id res chain seq x y z
N MET A 1 21.33 -43.89 -41.57
CA MET A 1 22.08 -42.63 -41.65
C MET A 1 22.08 -42.00 -40.27
N SER A 2 23.23 -42.09 -39.63
CA SER A 2 23.44 -41.83 -38.20
C SER A 2 23.38 -40.34 -37.90
N SER A 3 22.41 -39.93 -37.08
CA SER A 3 22.35 -38.58 -36.52
C SER A 3 23.52 -38.40 -35.56
N GLU A 4 24.55 -37.67 -36.01
CA GLU A 4 25.64 -37.17 -35.17
C GLU A 4 25.04 -36.34 -34.04
N LYS A 5 25.18 -36.83 -32.81
CA LYS A 5 24.91 -36.04 -31.60
C LYS A 5 26.01 -34.98 -31.51
N LEU A 6 25.69 -33.72 -31.81
CA LEU A 6 26.54 -32.57 -31.51
C LEU A 6 27.09 -32.71 -30.09
N THR A 7 28.41 -32.62 -29.92
CA THR A 7 28.98 -32.69 -28.57
C THR A 7 28.52 -31.47 -27.75
N ASP A 8 28.41 -31.60 -26.42
CA ASP A 8 27.97 -30.49 -25.56
C ASP A 8 28.83 -29.22 -25.75
N LYS A 9 30.11 -29.39 -26.14
CA LYS A 9 31.02 -28.28 -26.48
C LYS A 9 30.58 -27.52 -27.74
N ASP A 10 30.19 -28.23 -28.79
CA ASP A 10 29.77 -27.62 -30.06
C ASP A 10 28.44 -26.88 -29.89
N ARG A 11 27.52 -27.45 -29.10
CA ARG A 11 26.25 -26.80 -28.75
C ARG A 11 26.49 -25.51 -27.96
N PHE A 12 27.37 -25.52 -26.96
CA PHE A 12 27.68 -24.31 -26.20
C PHE A 12 28.41 -23.25 -27.04
N ALA A 13 29.24 -23.65 -27.99
CA ALA A 13 29.86 -22.71 -28.94
C ALA A 13 28.81 -22.03 -29.83
N ALA A 14 27.85 -22.79 -30.36
CA ALA A 14 26.75 -22.24 -31.15
C ALA A 14 25.86 -21.28 -30.35
N ILE A 15 25.55 -21.61 -29.08
CA ILE A 15 24.78 -20.73 -28.19
C ILE A 15 25.57 -19.44 -27.92
N ARG A 16 26.87 -19.51 -27.64
CA ARG A 16 27.72 -18.31 -27.42
C ARG A 16 27.72 -17.39 -28.63
N GLU A 17 27.75 -17.94 -29.84
CA GLU A 17 27.67 -17.13 -31.06
C GLU A 17 26.30 -16.45 -31.19
N GLN A 18 25.22 -17.19 -30.91
CA GLN A 18 23.87 -16.62 -30.87
C GLN A 18 23.75 -15.47 -29.86
N LEU A 19 24.39 -15.60 -28.69
CA LEU A 19 24.34 -14.60 -27.62
C LEU A 19 25.01 -13.27 -28.00
N LYS A 20 25.99 -13.25 -28.91
CA LYS A 20 26.62 -12.01 -29.40
C LYS A 20 25.62 -11.12 -30.14
N GLY A 21 24.65 -11.71 -30.83
CA GLY A 21 23.60 -11.01 -31.55
C GLY A 21 22.49 -10.42 -30.67
N LEU A 22 22.47 -10.73 -29.38
CA LEU A 22 21.44 -10.20 -28.47
C LEU A 22 21.62 -8.70 -28.23
N PRO A 23 20.55 -7.95 -27.98
CA PRO A 23 20.61 -6.52 -27.68
C PRO A 23 21.32 -6.23 -26.36
N ALA A 24 22.02 -5.09 -26.32
CA ALA A 24 22.73 -4.59 -25.14
C ALA A 24 21.88 -3.67 -24.25
N GLY A 25 20.55 -3.79 -24.33
CA GLY A 25 19.58 -3.01 -23.57
C GLY A 25 18.82 -3.82 -22.51
N PRO A 26 17.91 -3.18 -21.77
CA PRO A 26 17.11 -3.82 -20.74
C PRO A 26 16.00 -4.70 -21.32
N GLY A 27 15.79 -5.86 -20.73
CA GLY A 27 14.71 -6.75 -21.14
C GLY A 27 14.84 -8.16 -20.59
N LEU A 28 14.21 -9.11 -21.29
CA LEU A 28 14.13 -10.51 -20.91
C LEU A 28 14.95 -11.41 -21.82
N TYR A 29 15.48 -12.47 -21.26
CA TYR A 29 16.02 -13.61 -22.00
C TYR A 29 15.30 -14.90 -21.60
N PHE A 30 15.19 -15.81 -22.56
CA PHE A 30 14.50 -17.07 -22.43
C PHE A 30 15.45 -18.18 -22.84
N PHE A 31 15.64 -19.17 -21.97
CA PHE A 31 16.36 -20.38 -22.31
C PHE A 31 15.35 -21.44 -22.72
N ARG A 32 15.58 -22.05 -23.89
CA ARG A 32 14.67 -23.02 -24.51
C ARG A 32 15.38 -24.33 -24.81
N ASP A 33 14.65 -25.44 -24.73
CA ASP A 33 15.17 -26.74 -25.13
C ASP A 33 15.11 -26.94 -26.66
N SER A 34 15.49 -28.13 -27.13
CA SER A 34 15.48 -28.48 -28.56
C SER A 34 14.07 -28.58 -29.17
N ARG A 35 13.03 -28.63 -28.34
CA ARG A 35 11.61 -28.63 -28.73
C ARG A 35 10.97 -27.25 -28.62
N ASP A 36 11.78 -26.20 -28.43
CA ASP A 36 11.35 -24.80 -28.24
C ASP A 36 10.56 -24.56 -26.95
N THR A 37 10.61 -25.48 -25.99
CA THR A 37 9.97 -25.33 -24.67
C THR A 37 10.80 -24.39 -23.80
N VAL A 38 10.17 -23.39 -23.19
CA VAL A 38 10.84 -22.43 -22.31
C VAL A 38 11.20 -23.10 -20.97
N LEU A 39 12.50 -23.25 -20.73
CA LEU A 39 13.07 -23.83 -19.52
C LEU A 39 13.23 -22.79 -18.40
N TYR A 40 13.58 -21.55 -18.77
CA TYR A 40 13.84 -20.46 -17.84
C TYR A 40 13.66 -19.09 -18.47
N ILE A 41 13.23 -18.13 -17.66
CA ILE A 41 13.08 -16.72 -18.01
C ILE A 41 13.88 -15.89 -17.01
N GLY A 42 14.67 -14.94 -17.49
CA GLY A 42 15.39 -14.00 -16.63
C GLY A 42 15.38 -12.58 -17.19
N LYS A 43 15.45 -11.59 -16.28
CA LYS A 43 15.60 -10.17 -16.60
C LYS A 43 17.04 -9.68 -16.50
N ALA A 44 17.36 -8.62 -17.24
CA ALA A 44 18.63 -7.93 -17.15
C ALA A 44 18.54 -6.46 -17.57
N ALA A 45 19.37 -5.60 -16.98
CA ALA A 45 19.67 -4.26 -17.50
C ALA A 45 20.41 -4.32 -18.84
N ASN A 46 21.19 -5.39 -19.04
CA ASN A 46 21.87 -5.71 -20.29
C ASN A 46 21.69 -7.20 -20.58
N ILE A 47 20.80 -7.53 -21.51
CA ILE A 47 20.43 -8.91 -21.85
C ILE A 47 21.65 -9.71 -22.32
N ARG A 48 22.45 -9.16 -23.24
CA ARG A 48 23.63 -9.81 -23.81
C ARG A 48 24.63 -10.25 -22.74
N SER A 49 25.02 -9.32 -21.85
CA SER A 49 26.01 -9.59 -20.79
C SER A 49 25.48 -10.64 -19.80
N ARG A 50 24.21 -10.48 -19.38
CA ARG A 50 23.62 -11.38 -18.39
C ARG A 50 23.42 -12.79 -18.91
N ALA A 51 22.90 -12.96 -20.13
CA ALA A 51 22.70 -14.28 -20.73
C ALA A 51 24.05 -14.97 -21.03
N SER A 52 25.05 -14.22 -21.51
CA SER A 52 26.40 -14.72 -21.74
C SER A 52 27.07 -15.28 -20.48
N SER A 53 26.79 -14.71 -19.31
CA SER A 53 27.39 -15.17 -18.04
C SER A 53 27.08 -16.62 -17.67
N TYR A 54 26.03 -17.23 -18.23
CA TYR A 54 25.69 -18.64 -18.00
C TYR A 54 26.49 -19.62 -18.87
N PHE A 55 27.12 -19.14 -19.93
CA PHE A 55 27.82 -19.99 -20.88
C PHE A 55 29.33 -19.72 -20.89
N GLN A 56 29.86 -18.91 -19.97
CA GLN A 56 31.31 -18.68 -19.88
C GLN A 56 32.04 -19.93 -19.38
N ALA A 57 33.19 -20.26 -20.00
CA ALA A 57 33.97 -21.45 -19.65
C ALA A 57 34.54 -21.41 -18.21
N SER A 58 34.73 -20.22 -17.67
CA SER A 58 35.21 -19.96 -16.30
C SER A 58 34.08 -19.80 -15.27
N ALA A 59 32.81 -19.91 -15.67
CA ALA A 59 31.70 -19.75 -14.76
C ALA A 59 31.52 -21.01 -13.90
N ASP A 60 31.92 -20.94 -12.63
CA ASP A 60 31.51 -21.93 -11.64
C ASP A 60 30.04 -21.71 -11.27
N LEU A 61 29.16 -22.24 -12.12
CA LEU A 61 27.71 -22.15 -11.95
C LEU A 61 27.21 -22.97 -10.76
N MET A 62 27.96 -24.01 -10.37
CA MET A 62 27.57 -24.90 -9.28
C MET A 62 27.66 -24.16 -7.94
N SER A 63 28.75 -23.42 -7.70
CA SER A 63 28.89 -22.60 -6.49
C SER A 63 28.07 -21.30 -6.54
N SER A 64 27.97 -20.63 -7.70
CA SER A 64 27.34 -19.32 -7.79
C SER A 64 25.82 -19.33 -7.94
N ARG A 65 25.23 -20.36 -8.56
CA ARG A 65 23.78 -20.40 -8.90
C ARG A 65 23.08 -21.71 -8.57
N GLY A 66 23.83 -22.72 -8.12
CA GLY A 66 23.30 -23.98 -7.62
C GLY A 66 22.96 -25.03 -8.69
N PRO A 67 22.65 -26.26 -8.26
CA PRO A 67 22.61 -27.44 -9.13
C PRO A 67 21.49 -27.41 -10.18
N LYS A 68 20.33 -26.83 -9.87
CA LYS A 68 19.20 -26.73 -10.82
C LYS A 68 19.52 -25.87 -12.04
N ILE A 69 20.31 -24.82 -11.87
CA ILE A 69 20.70 -23.92 -12.97
C ILE A 69 21.73 -24.60 -13.87
N VAL A 70 22.64 -25.40 -13.30
CA VAL A 70 23.59 -26.20 -14.08
C VAL A 70 22.84 -27.21 -14.97
N GLU A 71 21.85 -27.91 -14.41
CA GLU A 71 21.01 -28.86 -15.15
C GLU A 71 20.24 -28.18 -16.30
N MET A 72 19.65 -27.01 -16.04
CA MET A 72 18.95 -26.21 -17.03
C MET A 72 19.87 -25.78 -18.19
N VAL A 73 21.08 -25.30 -17.89
CA VAL A 73 22.05 -24.89 -18.93
C VAL A 73 22.40 -26.07 -19.83
N ALA A 74 22.57 -27.28 -19.27
CA ALA A 74 22.83 -28.49 -20.04
C ALA A 74 21.66 -28.92 -20.94
N LYS A 75 20.42 -28.54 -20.62
CA LYS A 75 19.24 -28.81 -21.46
C LYS A 75 18.91 -27.68 -22.45
N THR A 76 19.60 -26.53 -22.35
CA THR A 76 19.33 -25.38 -23.21
C THR A 76 19.90 -25.62 -24.60
N ALA A 77 19.05 -25.47 -25.62
CA ALA A 77 19.43 -25.53 -27.03
C ALA A 77 19.45 -24.16 -27.70
N ARG A 78 18.60 -23.22 -27.25
CA ARG A 78 18.47 -21.88 -27.83
C ARG A 78 18.20 -20.82 -26.78
N VAL A 79 18.71 -19.61 -27.02
CA VAL A 79 18.38 -18.42 -26.22
C VAL A 79 17.63 -17.39 -27.06
N THR A 80 16.48 -16.91 -26.60
CA THR A 80 15.73 -15.81 -27.25
C THR A 80 15.61 -14.62 -26.30
N CYS A 81 15.23 -13.44 -26.80
CA CYS A 81 15.05 -12.25 -25.97
C CYS A 81 13.79 -11.44 -26.30
N LEU A 82 13.39 -10.59 -25.37
CA LEU A 82 12.38 -9.56 -25.54
C LEU A 82 12.92 -8.25 -24.95
N GLU A 83 13.13 -7.24 -25.80
CA GLU A 83 13.55 -5.92 -25.36
C GLU A 83 12.39 -5.17 -24.69
N THR A 84 12.74 -4.30 -23.74
CA THR A 84 11.80 -3.45 -23.04
C THR A 84 12.32 -2.02 -23.00
N ALA A 85 11.43 -1.04 -22.83
CA ALA A 85 11.84 0.36 -22.82
C ALA A 85 12.67 0.72 -21.59
N ASN A 86 12.61 -0.07 -20.51
CA ASN A 86 13.36 0.15 -19.26
C ASN A 86 13.34 -1.10 -18.36
N GLU A 87 14.21 -1.11 -17.34
CA GLU A 87 14.32 -2.20 -16.36
C GLU A 87 13.03 -2.49 -15.58
N VAL A 88 12.21 -1.46 -15.31
CA VAL A 88 10.93 -1.65 -14.63
C VAL A 88 10.01 -2.50 -15.50
N GLU A 89 9.86 -2.17 -16.77
CA GLU A 89 9.08 -2.96 -17.73
C GLU A 89 9.61 -4.39 -17.89
N ALA A 90 10.93 -4.60 -17.87
CA ALA A 90 11.53 -5.94 -17.82
C ALA A 90 11.08 -6.72 -16.58
N ILE A 91 11.11 -6.11 -15.38
CA ILE A 91 10.62 -6.75 -14.14
C ILE A 91 9.15 -7.15 -14.28
N LEU A 92 8.33 -6.26 -14.83
CA LEU A 92 6.89 -6.47 -15.01
C LEU A 92 6.58 -7.63 -15.98
N GLN A 93 7.27 -7.66 -17.13
CA GLN A 93 7.08 -8.71 -18.14
C GLN A 93 7.64 -10.06 -17.69
N GLU A 94 8.78 -10.08 -16.98
CA GLU A 94 9.38 -11.30 -16.41
C GLU A 94 8.37 -12.01 -15.50
N ALA A 95 7.82 -11.26 -14.54
CA ALA A 95 6.85 -11.73 -13.59
C ALA A 95 5.64 -12.36 -14.27
N ARG A 96 5.07 -11.68 -15.27
CA ARG A 96 3.93 -12.18 -16.05
C ARG A 96 4.26 -13.49 -16.77
N LEU A 97 5.37 -13.52 -17.52
CA LEU A 97 5.70 -14.64 -18.38
C LEU A 97 6.12 -15.89 -17.61
N ILE A 98 6.78 -15.73 -16.44
CA ILE A 98 7.07 -16.87 -15.55
C ILE A 98 5.77 -17.53 -15.08
N LYS A 99 4.68 -16.77 -14.89
CA LYS A 99 3.39 -17.34 -14.48
C LYS A 99 2.60 -17.96 -15.62
N ASP A 100 2.58 -17.31 -16.77
CA ASP A 100 1.84 -17.80 -17.94
C ASP A 100 2.49 -19.09 -18.48
N ILE A 101 3.82 -19.16 -18.48
CA ILE A 101 4.59 -20.26 -19.08
C ILE A 101 5.00 -21.32 -18.04
N ARG A 102 5.09 -20.95 -16.75
CA ARG A 102 5.55 -21.80 -15.64
C ARG A 102 6.85 -22.59 -15.94
N PRO A 103 7.96 -21.92 -16.31
CA PRO A 103 9.17 -22.62 -16.74
C PRO A 103 9.76 -23.51 -15.62
N PRO A 104 10.22 -24.73 -15.91
CA PRO A 104 10.63 -25.71 -14.92
C PRO A 104 11.80 -25.26 -14.02
N TYR A 105 12.65 -24.33 -14.44
CA TYR A 105 13.85 -23.93 -13.68
C TYR A 105 13.77 -22.56 -12.98
N ASN A 106 12.71 -21.77 -13.16
CA ASN A 106 12.49 -20.59 -12.31
C ASN A 106 12.07 -21.03 -10.89
N THR A 107 12.77 -20.62 -9.83
CA THR A 107 12.40 -21.03 -8.45
C THR A 107 11.46 -20.02 -7.77
N ASN A 108 11.69 -18.73 -8.00
CA ASN A 108 10.85 -17.64 -7.53
C ASN A 108 9.69 -17.37 -8.51
N LEU A 109 8.59 -16.80 -8.01
CA LEU A 109 7.40 -16.38 -8.80
C LEU A 109 6.58 -17.54 -9.42
N LYS A 110 6.85 -18.78 -9.00
CA LYS A 110 6.04 -19.98 -9.26
C LYS A 110 4.87 -20.17 -8.28
N ASP A 111 4.74 -19.30 -7.29
CA ASP A 111 3.61 -19.36 -6.39
C ASP A 111 2.29 -19.04 -7.13
N ASP A 112 1.19 -19.64 -6.69
CA ASP A 112 -0.15 -19.34 -7.24
C ASP A 112 -0.66 -17.94 -6.84
N LYS A 113 0.19 -17.09 -6.23
CA LYS A 113 -0.21 -15.75 -5.78
C LYS A 113 -0.23 -14.81 -6.97
N THR A 114 -1.38 -14.69 -7.64
CA THR A 114 -1.62 -13.72 -8.73
C THR A 114 -1.06 -12.32 -8.42
N PHE A 115 -0.39 -11.70 -9.40
CA PHE A 115 0.19 -10.37 -9.21
C PHE A 115 -0.92 -9.31 -9.11
N PRO A 116 -0.79 -8.34 -8.20
CA PRO A 116 -1.70 -7.21 -8.16
C PRO A 116 -1.43 -6.26 -9.32
N TYR A 117 -2.49 -5.86 -10.00
CA TYR A 117 -2.56 -4.85 -11.04
C TYR A 117 -3.38 -3.67 -10.53
N ILE A 118 -3.08 -2.48 -11.04
CA ILE A 118 -4.04 -1.37 -10.99
C ILE A 118 -4.89 -1.47 -12.25
N GLU A 119 -6.19 -1.72 -12.07
CA GLU A 119 -7.19 -1.76 -13.12
C GLU A 119 -8.00 -0.46 -13.10
N ILE A 120 -8.08 0.21 -14.24
CA ILE A 120 -8.97 1.36 -14.46
C ILE A 120 -10.07 0.93 -15.44
N THR A 121 -11.33 0.96 -15.03
CA THR A 121 -12.46 0.57 -15.90
C THR A 121 -12.71 1.62 -16.98
N SER A 122 -12.77 1.26 -18.25
CA SER A 122 -13.00 2.23 -19.33
C SER A 122 -14.46 2.28 -19.81
N SER A 123 -15.24 1.22 -19.57
CA SER A 123 -16.63 1.11 -20.06
C SER A 123 -17.66 1.88 -19.24
N ASN A 124 -17.39 2.16 -17.97
CA ASN A 124 -18.32 2.86 -17.07
C ASN A 124 -18.37 4.37 -17.34
N ASP A 125 -19.51 5.01 -17.06
CA ASP A 125 -19.63 6.49 -17.10
C ASP A 125 -18.66 7.19 -16.16
N PHE A 126 -18.41 6.56 -15.00
CA PHE A 126 -17.44 7.00 -14.02
C PHE A 126 -16.43 5.88 -13.77
N PRO A 127 -15.31 5.83 -14.52
CA PRO A 127 -14.24 4.86 -14.34
C PRO A 127 -13.79 4.71 -12.88
N GLY A 128 -13.81 3.48 -12.37
CA GLY A 128 -13.20 3.13 -11.10
C GLY A 128 -11.76 2.65 -11.27
N VAL A 129 -10.95 2.86 -10.23
CA VAL A 129 -9.57 2.40 -10.17
C VAL A 129 -9.45 1.39 -9.04
N TYR A 130 -8.93 0.21 -9.32
CA TYR A 130 -8.96 -0.93 -8.41
C TYR A 130 -7.61 -1.64 -8.38
N VAL A 131 -7.27 -2.22 -7.23
CA VAL A 131 -6.23 -3.25 -7.18
C VAL A 131 -6.90 -4.59 -7.45
N THR A 132 -6.49 -5.28 -8.51
CA THR A 132 -7.01 -6.61 -8.85
C THR A 132 -5.89 -7.59 -9.12
N ARG A 133 -6.12 -8.84 -8.76
CA ARG A 133 -5.27 -9.98 -9.12
C ARG A 133 -5.77 -10.74 -10.34
N GLN A 134 -6.99 -10.44 -10.77
CA GLN A 134 -7.70 -11.02 -11.90
C GLN A 134 -8.23 -9.86 -12.75
N PRO A 135 -7.39 -9.27 -13.62
CA PRO A 135 -7.81 -8.14 -14.43
C PRO A 135 -8.80 -8.58 -15.52
N ARG A 136 -9.74 -7.69 -15.87
CA ARG A 136 -10.65 -7.93 -17.01
C ARG A 136 -9.90 -7.87 -18.33
N SER A 137 -10.33 -8.72 -19.27
CA SER A 137 -9.75 -8.82 -20.61
C SER A 137 -10.25 -7.72 -21.57
N LYS A 138 -11.42 -7.13 -21.31
CA LYS A 138 -12.04 -6.06 -22.11
C LYS A 138 -12.62 -4.97 -21.20
N GLY A 139 -12.60 -3.73 -21.68
CA GLY A 139 -13.20 -2.59 -20.95
C GLY A 139 -12.38 -2.08 -19.77
N SER A 140 -11.07 -2.33 -19.75
CA SER A 140 -10.16 -1.88 -18.69
C SER A 140 -8.78 -1.49 -19.21
N ILE A 141 -8.16 -0.52 -18.54
CA ILE A 141 -6.76 -0.14 -18.70
C ILE A 141 -6.00 -0.71 -17.51
N LEU A 142 -4.92 -1.44 -17.77
CA LEU A 142 -4.16 -2.14 -16.74
C LEU A 142 -2.77 -1.52 -16.58
N PHE A 143 -2.34 -1.36 -15.33
CA PHE A 143 -0.97 -1.01 -14.95
C PHE A 143 -0.45 -2.06 -13.98
N GLY A 144 0.83 -2.45 -14.13
CA GLY A 144 1.44 -3.58 -13.39
C GLY A 144 1.92 -4.67 -14.34
N PRO A 145 2.30 -5.86 -13.83
CA PRO A 145 2.13 -6.42 -12.48
C PRO A 145 3.06 -5.89 -11.38
N PHE A 146 2.56 -5.53 -10.20
CA PHE A 146 3.41 -5.01 -9.12
C PHE A 146 3.98 -6.10 -8.21
N ALA A 147 5.18 -5.87 -7.66
CA ALA A 147 5.92 -6.83 -6.82
C ALA A 147 5.20 -7.23 -5.51
N GLY A 148 4.21 -6.46 -5.05
CA GLY A 148 3.42 -6.78 -3.86
C GLY A 148 2.17 -5.91 -3.72
N ALA A 149 1.13 -6.44 -3.07
CA ALA A 149 -0.16 -5.75 -2.94
C ALA A 149 -0.14 -4.64 -1.88
N GLY A 150 0.69 -4.78 -0.84
CA GLY A 150 0.79 -3.81 0.25
C GLY A 150 1.40 -2.47 -0.17
N SER A 151 2.44 -2.48 -1.00
CA SER A 151 3.00 -1.26 -1.60
C SER A 151 2.01 -0.60 -2.55
N LEU A 152 1.22 -1.40 -3.27
CA LEU A 152 0.24 -0.89 -4.23
C LEU A 152 -0.91 -0.12 -3.58
N GLN A 153 -1.39 -0.59 -2.44
CA GLN A 153 -2.47 0.10 -1.73
C GLN A 153 -2.05 1.50 -1.27
N ASN A 154 -0.79 1.65 -0.82
CA ASN A 154 -0.23 2.95 -0.46
C ASN A 154 -0.12 3.88 -1.67
N VAL A 155 0.25 3.34 -2.83
CA VAL A 155 0.29 4.09 -4.09
C VAL A 155 -1.12 4.56 -4.48
N ILE A 156 -2.13 3.69 -4.42
CA ILE A 156 -3.52 4.08 -4.71
C ILE A 156 -3.99 5.22 -3.82
N VAL A 157 -3.77 5.13 -2.49
CA VAL A 157 -4.15 6.19 -1.56
C VAL A 157 -3.47 7.51 -1.90
N ALA A 158 -2.18 7.47 -2.28
CA ALA A 158 -1.47 8.68 -2.67
C ALA A 158 -2.00 9.27 -3.98
N LEU A 159 -2.28 8.42 -4.97
CA LEU A 159 -2.88 8.85 -6.24
C LEU A 159 -4.30 9.41 -6.01
N GLN A 160 -5.09 8.87 -5.08
CA GLN A 160 -6.40 9.41 -4.72
C GLN A 160 -6.30 10.82 -4.13
N LYS A 161 -5.25 11.14 -3.35
CA LYS A 161 -5.03 12.52 -2.86
C LYS A 161 -4.73 13.51 -3.99
N ILE A 162 -4.14 13.04 -5.09
CA ILE A 162 -3.71 13.86 -6.23
C ILE A 162 -4.87 14.04 -7.23
N PHE A 163 -5.49 12.94 -7.62
CA PHE A 163 -6.45 12.85 -8.72
C PHE A 163 -7.91 12.77 -8.24
N ARG A 164 -8.16 12.32 -7.01
CA ARG A 164 -9.50 12.22 -6.41
C ARG A 164 -10.48 11.30 -7.17
N PHE A 165 -9.99 10.16 -7.66
CA PHE A 165 -10.82 9.15 -8.33
C PHE A 165 -11.51 8.19 -7.34
N ARG A 166 -12.56 7.51 -7.81
CA ARG A 166 -13.30 6.51 -7.03
C ARG A 166 -12.60 5.15 -7.02
N THR A 167 -12.69 4.46 -5.89
CA THR A 167 -12.31 3.04 -5.70
C THR A 167 -13.49 2.18 -5.26
N CYS A 168 -14.69 2.75 -5.15
CA CYS A 168 -15.92 2.03 -4.84
C CYS A 168 -16.39 1.20 -6.04
N ARG A 169 -17.07 0.07 -5.78
CA ARG A 169 -17.60 -0.83 -6.82
C ARG A 169 -19.04 -0.53 -7.26
N LEU A 170 -19.59 0.62 -6.84
CA LEU A 170 -20.95 1.04 -7.17
C LEU A 170 -21.13 1.18 -8.68
N GLU A 171 -22.25 0.72 -9.22
CA GLU A 171 -22.65 1.09 -10.57
C GLU A 171 -23.16 2.53 -10.54
N ILE A 172 -22.61 3.39 -11.40
CA ILE A 172 -22.95 4.82 -11.43
C ILE A 172 -23.15 5.19 -12.89
N LEU A 173 -24.40 5.54 -13.23
CA LEU A 173 -24.82 5.97 -14.55
C LEU A 173 -25.00 7.49 -14.54
N ALA A 174 -24.48 8.20 -15.54
CA ALA A 174 -24.59 9.66 -15.57
C ALA A 174 -26.04 10.14 -15.68
N LYS A 175 -26.91 9.33 -16.30
CA LYS A 175 -28.34 9.63 -16.48
C LYS A 175 -29.21 9.32 -15.26
N ASP A 176 -28.66 8.75 -14.20
CA ASP A 176 -29.43 8.44 -13.00
C ASP A 176 -29.55 9.69 -12.11
N ASP A 177 -30.72 10.32 -12.13
CA ASP A 177 -31.05 11.51 -11.35
C ASP A 177 -31.21 11.21 -9.85
N LYS A 178 -31.31 9.95 -9.43
CA LYS A 178 -31.40 9.59 -8.00
C LYS A 178 -30.07 9.81 -7.28
N ARG A 179 -28.97 9.92 -8.02
CA ARG A 179 -27.63 10.20 -7.50
C ARG A 179 -27.56 11.48 -6.65
N ARG A 180 -28.36 12.51 -6.95
CA ARG A 180 -28.38 13.76 -6.16
C ARG A 180 -28.77 13.56 -4.69
N PHE A 181 -29.55 12.52 -4.40
CA PHE A 181 -29.97 12.15 -3.05
C PHE A 181 -29.01 11.14 -2.39
N PHE A 182 -28.04 10.61 -3.14
CA PHE A 182 -27.11 9.63 -2.63
C PHE A 182 -26.03 10.32 -1.80
N ARG A 183 -25.93 9.97 -0.51
CA ARG A 183 -24.91 10.50 0.39
C ARG A 183 -23.52 9.97 0.00
N PRO A 184 -22.54 10.83 -0.36
CA PRO A 184 -21.19 10.38 -0.69
C PRO A 184 -20.47 9.70 0.49
N CYS A 185 -19.58 8.76 0.15
CA CYS A 185 -18.77 8.06 1.15
C CYS A 185 -17.63 8.94 1.71
N ILE A 186 -16.94 8.41 2.72
CA ILE A 186 -15.84 9.07 3.43
C ILE A 186 -14.72 9.58 2.52
N LEU A 187 -14.45 8.88 1.41
CA LEU A 187 -13.41 9.27 0.45
C LEU A 187 -13.70 10.65 -0.15
N HIS A 188 -14.97 11.03 -0.28
CA HIS A 188 -15.33 12.38 -0.68
C HIS A 188 -15.00 13.41 0.39
N SER A 189 -15.41 13.13 1.63
CA SER A 189 -15.18 13.99 2.79
C SER A 189 -13.69 14.26 3.03
N ILE A 190 -12.82 13.25 2.83
CA ILE A 190 -11.36 13.42 2.95
C ILE A 190 -10.67 13.87 1.65
N LYS A 191 -11.44 14.38 0.67
CA LYS A 191 -10.95 14.92 -0.61
C LYS A 191 -10.12 13.92 -1.43
N GLN A 192 -10.48 12.64 -1.38
CA GLN A 192 -9.88 11.53 -2.14
C GLN A 192 -10.79 10.97 -3.24
N CYS A 193 -12.04 11.42 -3.31
CA CYS A 193 -12.99 11.11 -4.37
C CYS A 193 -13.83 12.35 -4.69
N THR A 194 -14.13 12.59 -5.97
CA THR A 194 -15.03 13.67 -6.41
C THR A 194 -16.52 13.31 -6.31
N ALA A 195 -16.85 12.18 -5.71
CA ALA A 195 -18.23 11.72 -5.46
C ALA A 195 -19.18 11.75 -6.67
N PRO A 196 -18.84 11.04 -7.77
CA PRO A 196 -19.78 10.86 -8.87
C PRO A 196 -21.06 10.12 -8.46
N CYS A 197 -21.05 9.40 -7.34
CA CYS A 197 -22.24 8.73 -6.79
C CYS A 197 -23.27 9.69 -6.25
N GLY A 198 -22.84 10.86 -5.73
CA GLY A 198 -23.69 11.89 -5.14
C GLY A 198 -23.92 13.07 -6.07
N ASP A 199 -23.72 12.88 -7.37
CA ASP A 199 -23.80 13.89 -8.43
C ASP A 199 -22.98 15.17 -8.17
N ARG A 200 -21.81 15.02 -7.53
CA ARG A 200 -20.93 16.16 -7.19
C ARG A 200 -19.92 16.53 -8.27
N ILE A 201 -19.92 15.82 -9.39
CA ILE A 201 -19.04 16.04 -10.53
C ILE A 201 -19.70 15.54 -11.82
N SER A 202 -19.52 16.29 -12.90
CA SER A 202 -19.98 15.90 -14.23
C SER A 202 -19.24 14.67 -14.76
N ARG A 203 -19.87 13.98 -15.71
CA ARG A 203 -19.28 12.85 -16.43
C ARG A 203 -18.00 13.27 -17.16
N GLU A 204 -18.03 14.44 -17.79
CA GLU A 204 -16.94 15.00 -18.58
C GLU A 204 -15.72 15.33 -17.72
N ASP A 205 -15.93 16.00 -16.58
CA ASP A 205 -14.86 16.39 -15.66
C ASP A 205 -14.25 15.19 -14.96
N TYR A 206 -15.07 14.22 -14.56
CA TYR A 206 -14.56 12.99 -13.98
C TYR A 206 -13.72 12.20 -14.99
N ARG A 207 -14.14 12.14 -16.26
CA ARG A 207 -13.32 11.52 -17.32
C ARG A 207 -12.01 12.28 -17.56
N LYS A 208 -11.99 13.59 -17.39
CA LYS A 208 -10.74 14.38 -17.43
C LYS A 208 -9.76 13.93 -16.35
N ILE A 209 -10.23 13.77 -15.11
CA ILE A 209 -9.41 13.25 -14.00
C ILE A 209 -8.78 11.89 -14.35
N ILE A 210 -9.58 10.98 -14.92
CA ILE A 210 -9.12 9.63 -15.26
C ILE A 210 -8.12 9.66 -16.42
N ARG A 211 -8.31 10.54 -17.41
CA ARG A 211 -7.32 10.76 -18.47
C ARG A 211 -6.01 11.30 -17.93
N ASP A 212 -6.07 12.25 -16.99
CA ASP A 212 -4.86 12.81 -16.37
C ASP A 212 -4.13 11.78 -15.50
N LEU A 213 -4.86 10.96 -14.74
CA LEU A 213 -4.30 9.81 -14.03
C LEU A 213 -3.64 8.83 -15.01
N THR A 214 -4.33 8.45 -16.08
CA THR A 214 -3.81 7.51 -17.09
C THR A 214 -2.55 8.07 -17.75
N ARG A 215 -2.52 9.37 -18.06
CA ARG A 215 -1.35 10.06 -18.62
C ARG A 215 -0.20 10.09 -17.62
N PHE A 216 -0.47 10.40 -16.35
CA PHE A 216 0.53 10.38 -15.28
C PHE A 216 1.15 8.98 -15.13
N MET A 217 0.32 7.94 -15.19
CA MET A 217 0.77 6.55 -15.07
C MET A 217 1.56 6.05 -16.30
N ARG A 218 1.40 6.68 -17.48
CA ARG A 218 2.12 6.32 -18.73
C ARG A 218 3.37 7.16 -18.98
N ALA A 219 3.40 8.41 -18.52
CA ALA A 219 4.48 9.35 -18.80
C ALA A 219 5.62 9.24 -17.78
N LYS A 220 6.85 9.63 -18.18
CA LYS A 220 7.93 9.90 -17.22
C LYS A 220 7.46 11.00 -16.26
N ARG A 221 7.51 10.72 -14.96
CA ARG A 221 7.04 11.57 -13.86
C ARG A 221 7.51 13.03 -13.96
N SER A 222 8.75 13.26 -14.38
CA SER A 222 9.33 14.59 -14.60
C SER A 222 8.57 15.41 -15.66
N GLY A 223 8.10 14.76 -16.73
CA GLY A 223 7.34 15.42 -17.79
C GLY A 223 5.94 15.86 -17.33
N TYR A 224 5.28 15.06 -16.48
CA TYR A 224 3.98 15.45 -15.92
C TYR A 224 4.11 16.61 -14.93
N ILE A 225 5.12 16.58 -14.04
CA ILE A 225 5.36 17.67 -13.08
C ILE A 225 5.59 18.98 -13.85
N ARG A 226 6.47 18.97 -14.86
CA ARG A 226 6.76 20.17 -15.67
C ARG A 226 5.50 20.73 -16.34
N LYS A 227 4.63 19.86 -16.86
CA LYS A 227 3.36 20.28 -17.45
C LYS A 227 2.44 20.96 -16.42
N VAL A 228 2.28 20.36 -15.24
CA VAL A 228 1.42 20.91 -14.17
C VAL A 228 2.02 22.20 -13.59
N GLU A 229 3.35 22.32 -13.53
CA GLU A 229 4.05 23.56 -13.17
C GLU A 229 3.74 24.67 -14.19
N ASN A 230 3.77 24.39 -15.50
CA ASN A 230 3.40 25.36 -16.53
C ASN A 230 1.92 25.77 -16.42
N GLU A 231 1.00 24.81 -16.21
CA GLU A 231 -0.43 25.11 -16.01
C GLU A 231 -0.68 25.97 -14.75
N MET A 232 0.09 25.73 -13.69
CA MET A 232 0.04 26.52 -12.46
C MET A 232 0.53 27.95 -12.70
N GLN A 233 1.62 28.13 -13.45
CA GLN A 233 2.16 29.44 -13.81
C GLN A 233 1.17 30.22 -14.70
N SER A 234 0.57 29.58 -15.71
CA SER A 234 -0.45 30.19 -16.57
C SER A 234 -1.66 30.66 -15.74
N ALA A 235 -2.15 29.81 -14.84
CA ALA A 235 -3.27 30.17 -13.96
C ALA A 235 -2.92 31.35 -13.04
N ALA A 236 -1.67 31.43 -12.56
CA ALA A 236 -1.21 32.55 -11.76
C ALA A 236 -1.08 33.85 -12.58
N SER A 237 -0.61 33.78 -13.83
CA SER A 237 -0.55 34.95 -14.73
C SER A 237 -1.93 35.45 -15.14
N GLU A 238 -2.92 34.54 -15.23
CA GLU A 238 -4.33 34.86 -15.47
C GLU A 238 -5.07 35.32 -14.19
N LEU A 239 -4.35 35.56 -13.09
CA LEU A 239 -4.90 35.95 -11.77
C LEU A 239 -5.88 34.93 -11.16
N ASN A 240 -5.87 33.69 -11.64
CA ASN A 240 -6.69 32.59 -11.13
C ASN A 240 -5.97 31.83 -10.00
N TYR A 241 -5.87 32.50 -8.84
CA TYR A 241 -5.08 32.03 -7.70
C TYR A 241 -5.61 30.73 -7.07
N GLU A 242 -6.92 30.50 -7.09
CA GLU A 242 -7.51 29.26 -6.57
C GLU A 242 -7.05 28.06 -7.37
N ARG A 243 -7.10 28.16 -8.70
CA ARG A 243 -6.63 27.12 -9.61
C ARG A 243 -5.13 26.91 -9.46
N ALA A 244 -4.35 27.98 -9.38
CA ALA A 244 -2.91 27.90 -9.15
C ALA A 244 -2.58 27.20 -7.82
N ALA A 245 -3.30 27.49 -6.73
CA ALA A 245 -3.11 26.85 -5.44
C ALA A 245 -3.40 25.33 -5.49
N VAL A 246 -4.48 24.92 -6.17
CA VAL A 246 -4.81 23.49 -6.36
C VAL A 246 -3.71 22.75 -7.13
N LEU A 247 -3.20 23.35 -8.22
CA LEU A 247 -2.12 22.77 -9.02
C LEU A 247 -0.81 22.69 -8.23
N ARG A 248 -0.46 23.74 -7.48
CA ARG A 248 0.70 23.78 -6.58
C ARG A 248 0.67 22.65 -5.55
N ASP A 249 -0.47 22.47 -4.89
CA ASP A 249 -0.61 21.47 -3.84
C ASP A 249 -0.57 20.05 -4.42
N ARG A 250 -1.07 19.88 -5.65
CA ARG A 250 -0.94 18.64 -6.44
C ARG A 250 0.54 18.33 -6.74
N ILE A 251 1.34 19.31 -7.16
CA ILE A 251 2.78 19.15 -7.39
C ILE A 251 3.51 18.76 -6.09
N LYS A 252 3.20 19.42 -4.97
CA LYS A 252 3.74 19.09 -3.64
C LYS A 252 3.39 17.68 -3.20
N ALA A 253 2.18 17.20 -3.51
CA ALA A 253 1.76 15.83 -3.21
C ALA A 253 2.53 14.80 -4.06
N ILE A 254 2.77 15.09 -5.34
CA ILE A 254 3.58 14.25 -6.22
C ILE A 254 5.03 14.21 -5.72
N LYS A 255 5.70 15.35 -5.51
CA LYS A 255 7.09 15.39 -5.02
C LYS A 255 7.27 14.64 -3.69
N ARG A 256 6.30 14.69 -2.77
CA ARG A 256 6.34 13.90 -1.51
C ARG A 256 6.30 12.38 -1.70
N LEU A 257 5.81 11.87 -2.84
CA LEU A 257 5.87 10.44 -3.15
C LEU A 257 7.30 9.96 -3.48
N GLU A 258 8.23 10.84 -3.88
CA GLU A 258 9.65 10.47 -4.06
C GLU A 258 10.31 10.11 -2.73
N LEU A 259 10.05 10.90 -1.68
CA LEU A 259 10.67 10.76 -0.36
C LEU A 259 10.29 9.47 0.39
N ARG A 260 9.23 8.76 -0.04
CA ARG A 260 8.84 7.47 0.53
C ARG A 260 9.34 6.26 -0.27
N GLY A 261 9.96 6.49 -1.43
CA GLY A 261 10.43 5.44 -2.35
C GLY A 261 11.78 4.82 -1.97
N THR A 262 12.48 5.36 -0.98
CA THR A 262 13.76 4.84 -0.47
C THR A 262 13.59 4.32 0.95
N VAL A 263 12.86 3.23 1.12
CA VAL A 263 12.95 2.39 2.33
C VAL A 263 12.96 0.94 1.89
N GLU A 264 14.08 0.51 1.30
CA GLU A 264 14.58 -0.83 1.58
C GLU A 264 14.99 -0.86 3.06
N SER A 265 14.12 -1.39 3.90
CA SER A 265 14.47 -2.12 5.14
C SER A 265 13.20 -2.40 5.95
N ASN A 266 13.02 -3.69 6.26
CA ASN A 266 12.07 -4.26 7.21
C ASN A 266 10.60 -4.31 6.78
N VAL A 267 10.30 -5.25 5.89
CA VAL A 267 8.97 -5.90 5.88
C VAL A 267 9.15 -7.28 6.50
N GLN A 268 8.92 -7.36 7.82
CA GLN A 268 8.60 -8.64 8.45
C GLN A 268 7.23 -9.12 7.95
N PRO A 269 7.01 -10.44 7.88
CA PRO A 269 5.79 -11.02 7.31
C PRO A 269 4.65 -10.91 8.32
N GLU A 270 3.76 -9.93 8.15
CA GLU A 270 2.50 -9.91 8.91
C GLU A 270 1.55 -10.97 8.31
N VAL A 271 1.40 -12.07 9.06
CA VAL A 271 0.41 -13.13 8.90
C VAL A 271 -0.98 -12.50 8.93
N PHE A 272 -1.78 -12.68 7.88
CA PHE A 272 -3.21 -12.35 7.94
C PHE A 272 -4.06 -13.56 7.57
N VAL A 273 -4.71 -14.12 8.58
CA VAL A 273 -5.88 -14.98 8.45
C VAL A 273 -7.03 -14.26 9.16
N GLN A 274 -7.76 -13.38 8.46
CA GLN A 274 -9.18 -13.10 8.74
C GLN A 274 -9.83 -12.14 7.72
N ASP A 275 -11.13 -12.31 7.51
CA ASP A 275 -11.99 -11.46 6.69
C ASP A 275 -12.36 -10.16 7.44
N PRO A 276 -11.90 -8.98 6.96
CA PRO A 276 -12.19 -7.70 7.63
C PRO A 276 -13.68 -7.32 7.63
N ALA A 277 -14.48 -7.84 6.69
CA ALA A 277 -15.92 -7.59 6.68
C ALA A 277 -16.60 -8.23 7.90
N ALA A 278 -16.25 -9.48 8.21
CA ALA A 278 -16.75 -10.19 9.40
C ALA A 278 -16.36 -9.49 10.71
N ALA A 279 -15.16 -8.89 10.77
CA ALA A 279 -14.68 -8.16 11.94
C ALA A 279 -15.50 -6.89 12.21
N ASN A 280 -15.81 -6.10 11.17
CA ASN A 280 -16.60 -4.87 11.33
C ASN A 280 -18.06 -5.16 11.73
N VAL A 281 -18.67 -6.21 11.17
CA VAL A 281 -20.02 -6.66 11.56
C VAL A 281 -20.03 -7.11 13.03
N ALA A 282 -19.00 -7.84 13.47
CA ALA A 282 -18.87 -8.24 14.87
C ALA A 282 -18.68 -7.05 15.80
N MET A 283 -17.90 -6.03 15.39
CA MET A 283 -17.75 -4.77 16.14
C MET A 283 -19.05 -3.99 16.26
N GLN A 284 -19.81 -3.89 15.17
CA GLN A 284 -21.12 -3.22 15.19
C GLN A 284 -22.08 -3.89 16.18
N LYS A 285 -22.13 -5.23 16.18
CA LYS A 285 -22.93 -6.01 17.14
C LYS A 285 -22.45 -5.83 18.58
N LEU A 286 -21.14 -5.84 18.82
CA LEU A 286 -20.56 -5.61 20.15
C LEU A 286 -20.96 -4.26 20.73
N LEU A 287 -20.89 -3.21 19.91
CA LEU A 287 -21.17 -1.83 20.32
C LEU A 287 -22.67 -1.49 20.32
N GLY A 288 -23.52 -2.35 19.74
CA GLY A 288 -24.94 -2.05 19.54
C GLY A 288 -25.14 -0.82 18.64
N SER A 289 -24.24 -0.60 17.69
CA SER A 289 -24.25 0.62 16.86
C SER A 289 -25.21 0.49 15.68
N GLU A 290 -26.07 1.48 15.48
CA GLU A 290 -26.97 1.54 14.32
C GLU A 290 -26.21 1.77 13.00
N THR A 291 -25.03 2.40 13.09
CA THR A 291 -24.17 2.69 11.95
C THR A 291 -23.01 1.68 11.85
N ALA A 292 -22.52 1.48 10.63
CA ALA A 292 -21.41 0.58 10.40
C ALA A 292 -20.12 1.14 11.04
N ILE A 293 -19.42 0.32 11.82
CA ILE A 293 -18.11 0.65 12.38
C ILE A 293 -17.05 0.51 11.29
N ARG A 294 -16.47 1.63 10.86
CA ARG A 294 -15.49 1.67 9.77
C ARG A 294 -14.12 2.14 10.23
N THR A 295 -14.06 3.09 11.15
CA THR A 295 -12.83 3.76 11.55
C THR A 295 -12.54 3.51 13.01
N ILE A 296 -11.40 2.88 13.29
CA ILE A 296 -10.91 2.65 14.65
C ILE A 296 -9.58 3.39 14.81
N GLU A 297 -9.46 4.19 15.85
CA GLU A 297 -8.19 4.81 16.26
C GLU A 297 -7.69 4.14 17.54
N GLY A 298 -6.48 3.59 17.49
CA GLY A 298 -5.81 2.96 18.62
C GLY A 298 -4.72 3.87 19.20
N PHE A 299 -4.67 3.98 20.53
CA PHE A 299 -3.68 4.77 21.25
C PHE A 299 -2.88 3.92 22.24
N ASP A 300 -1.59 4.20 22.35
CA ASP A 300 -0.65 3.62 23.31
C ASP A 300 0.31 4.71 23.81
N ILE A 301 0.60 4.73 25.11
CA ILE A 301 1.56 5.62 25.75
C ILE A 301 2.79 4.80 26.15
N ALA A 302 3.97 5.25 25.72
CA ALA A 302 5.23 4.57 25.99
C ALA A 302 6.26 5.52 26.64
N HIS A 303 6.94 5.01 27.67
CA HIS A 303 8.01 5.71 28.40
C HIS A 303 9.36 5.43 27.77
N ILE A 304 10.09 6.46 27.32
CA ILE A 304 11.47 6.31 26.84
C ILE A 304 12.43 6.42 28.02
N SER A 305 13.44 5.55 28.07
CA SER A 305 14.52 5.61 29.07
C SER A 305 15.24 6.99 29.00
N GLY A 306 14.88 7.87 29.93
CA GLY A 306 15.34 9.26 30.00
C GLY A 306 14.24 10.28 29.73
N GLN A 307 13.30 10.42 30.68
CA GLN A 307 12.28 11.48 30.86
C GLN A 307 11.33 11.84 29.70
N ASP A 308 11.52 11.31 28.48
CA ASP A 308 10.64 11.60 27.34
C ASP A 308 9.50 10.55 27.25
N THR A 309 8.25 10.99 27.42
CA THR A 309 7.06 10.17 27.15
C THR A 309 6.57 10.41 25.72
N VAL A 310 6.12 9.35 25.05
CA VAL A 310 5.60 9.42 23.68
C VAL A 310 4.28 8.69 23.58
N GLY A 311 3.27 9.38 23.08
CA GLY A 311 2.03 8.75 22.65
C GLY A 311 2.08 8.34 21.18
N SER A 312 1.46 7.22 20.89
CA SER A 312 1.31 6.69 19.54
C SER A 312 -0.16 6.59 19.16
N LEU A 313 -0.45 6.84 17.88
CA LEU A 313 -1.77 6.71 17.29
C LEU A 313 -1.65 5.82 16.05
N VAL A 314 -2.46 4.78 16.00
CA VAL A 314 -2.67 3.94 14.83
C VAL A 314 -4.11 4.06 14.35
N LYS A 315 -4.31 3.99 13.04
CA LYS A 315 -5.64 4.14 12.43
C LYS A 315 -5.97 2.91 11.62
N PHE A 316 -7.17 2.38 11.78
CA PHE A 316 -7.72 1.29 11.01
C PHE A 316 -8.95 1.76 10.24
N ILE A 317 -9.08 1.31 9.00
CA ILE A 317 -10.22 1.58 8.13
C ILE A 317 -10.73 0.25 7.58
N ASP A 318 -12.02 0.00 7.78
CA ASP A 318 -12.71 -1.24 7.39
C ASP A 318 -11.96 -2.50 7.89
N GLY A 319 -11.52 -2.47 9.15
CA GLY A 319 -10.82 -3.59 9.79
C GLY A 319 -9.37 -3.80 9.33
N ARG A 320 -8.82 -2.87 8.53
CA ARG A 320 -7.43 -2.93 8.02
C ARG A 320 -6.58 -1.77 8.51
N PRO A 321 -5.29 -1.97 8.79
CA PRO A 321 -4.41 -0.88 9.19
C PRO A 321 -4.20 0.14 8.08
N PHE A 322 -4.36 1.41 8.43
CA PHE A 322 -4.12 2.56 7.59
C PHE A 322 -2.84 3.28 8.06
N LYS A 323 -1.67 2.69 7.77
CA LYS A 323 -0.35 3.15 8.24
C LYS A 323 -0.06 4.63 7.95
N SER A 324 -0.64 5.22 6.89
CA SER A 324 -0.46 6.65 6.57
C SER A 324 -1.19 7.61 7.53
N GLY A 325 -2.19 7.08 8.27
CA GLY A 325 -2.89 7.79 9.34
C GLY A 325 -2.18 7.73 10.69
N TYR A 326 -1.07 6.99 10.79
CA TYR A 326 -0.38 6.83 12.07
C TYR A 326 0.33 8.12 12.47
N ARG A 327 0.37 8.41 13.77
CA ARG A 327 1.01 9.61 14.31
C ARG A 327 1.75 9.26 15.60
N ARG A 328 2.81 10.03 15.87
CA ARG A 328 3.51 10.00 17.15
C ARG A 328 3.45 11.38 17.77
N PHE A 329 3.26 11.42 19.07
CA PHE A 329 3.11 12.63 19.84
C PHE A 329 4.19 12.62 20.91
N LYS A 330 5.19 13.49 20.74
CA LYS A 330 6.10 13.80 21.85
C LYS A 330 5.29 14.60 22.88
N ILE A 331 5.24 14.10 24.11
CA ILE A 331 4.58 14.74 25.25
C ILE A 331 5.41 15.97 25.65
N LYS A 332 4.74 17.07 25.96
CA LYS A 332 5.40 18.36 26.22
C LYS A 332 5.07 18.95 27.58
N THR A 333 3.84 18.76 28.05
CA THR A 333 3.34 19.48 29.23
C THR A 333 3.38 18.66 30.52
N VAL A 334 3.53 17.34 30.40
CA VAL A 334 3.57 16.43 31.54
C VAL A 334 5.00 16.29 32.06
N ARG A 335 5.21 16.51 33.36
CA ARG A 335 6.49 16.30 34.05
C ARG A 335 6.45 14.97 34.79
N GLY A 336 7.44 14.11 34.57
CA GLY A 336 7.50 12.79 35.20
C GLY A 336 6.67 11.72 34.48
N ILE A 337 6.43 10.61 35.16
CA ILE A 337 5.71 9.44 34.64
C ILE A 337 4.25 9.57 35.05
N ASP A 338 3.44 10.20 34.21
CA ASP A 338 1.97 10.24 34.33
C ASP A 338 1.33 9.88 32.98
N ASP A 339 0.91 8.62 32.89
CA ASP A 339 0.30 8.07 31.67
C ASP A 339 -1.09 8.63 31.39
N TYR A 340 -1.84 8.99 32.43
CA TYR A 340 -3.19 9.52 32.28
C TYR A 340 -3.12 10.94 31.69
N GLU A 341 -2.28 11.81 32.23
CA GLU A 341 -2.12 13.16 31.66
C GLU A 341 -1.43 13.14 30.30
N SER A 342 -0.50 12.21 30.07
CA SER A 342 0.13 12.04 28.75
C SER A 342 -0.89 11.63 27.69
N LEU A 343 -1.80 10.71 28.04
CA LEU A 343 -2.92 10.31 27.20
C LEU A 343 -3.89 11.48 26.97
N ARG A 344 -4.26 12.23 28.00
CA ARG A 344 -5.12 13.42 27.87
C ARG A 344 -4.49 14.46 26.93
N GLU A 345 -3.18 14.71 27.03
CA GLU A 345 -2.47 15.62 26.12
C GLU A 345 -2.59 15.17 24.66
N VAL A 346 -2.33 13.89 24.39
CA VAL A 346 -2.40 13.31 23.03
C VAL A 346 -3.81 13.42 22.45
N LEU A 347 -4.81 13.01 23.21
CA LEU A 347 -6.22 13.03 22.80
C LEU A 347 -6.68 14.46 22.54
N ARG A 348 -6.41 15.41 23.45
CA ARG A 348 -6.74 16.84 23.26
C ARG A 348 -6.11 17.40 21.99
N ARG A 349 -4.84 17.09 21.73
CA ARG A 349 -4.13 17.55 20.52
C ARG A 349 -4.72 16.94 19.25
N ARG A 350 -5.05 15.64 19.26
CA ARG A 350 -5.63 14.94 18.12
C ARG A 350 -7.05 15.42 17.81
N TYR A 351 -7.90 15.58 18.82
CA TYR A 351 -9.31 15.92 18.63
C TYR A 351 -9.58 17.42 18.54
N ARG A 352 -8.64 18.28 18.94
CA ARG A 352 -8.68 19.70 18.55
C ARG A 352 -8.74 19.88 17.03
N HIS A 353 -7.93 19.13 16.28
CA HIS A 353 -7.98 19.15 14.81
C HIS A 353 -9.28 18.58 14.26
N ALA A 354 -9.91 17.62 14.97
CA ALA A 354 -11.22 17.11 14.56
C ALA A 354 -12.35 18.13 14.80
N ALA A 355 -12.32 18.81 15.94
CA ALA A 355 -13.24 19.90 16.26
C ALA A 355 -13.10 21.11 15.31
N GLN A 356 -11.88 21.38 14.83
CA GLN A 356 -11.61 22.42 13.82
C GLN A 356 -11.97 22.01 12.39
N GLY A 357 -12.38 20.75 12.17
CA GLY A 357 -12.74 20.23 10.84
C GLY A 357 -11.55 19.82 9.96
N ASP A 358 -10.32 19.84 10.48
CA ASP A 358 -9.10 19.45 9.75
C ASP A 358 -8.97 17.93 9.61
N GLU A 359 -9.47 17.18 10.59
CA GLU A 359 -9.49 15.71 10.59
C GLU A 359 -10.86 15.17 10.98
N LEU A 360 -11.18 13.93 10.62
CA LEU A 360 -12.46 13.32 10.97
C LEU A 360 -12.45 12.73 12.38
N TRP A 361 -13.64 12.70 12.98
CA TRP A 361 -13.93 11.87 14.15
C TRP A 361 -13.95 10.38 13.75
N PRO A 362 -13.32 9.49 14.53
CA PRO A 362 -13.42 8.05 14.31
C PRO A 362 -14.80 7.53 14.74
N ASP A 363 -15.12 6.28 14.40
CA ASP A 363 -16.31 5.61 14.94
C ASP A 363 -16.00 4.99 16.31
N VAL A 364 -14.75 4.54 16.49
CA VAL A 364 -14.25 3.91 17.71
C VAL A 364 -12.88 4.48 18.08
N VAL A 365 -12.72 4.78 19.37
CA VAL A 365 -11.39 5.00 19.97
C VAL A 365 -11.08 3.86 20.92
N LEU A 366 -9.91 3.26 20.73
CA LEU A 366 -9.38 2.18 21.56
C LEU A 366 -8.11 2.65 22.26
N ILE A 367 -8.04 2.47 23.58
CA ILE A 367 -6.83 2.72 24.37
C ILE A 367 -6.28 1.41 24.92
N ASP A 368 -4.95 1.28 24.92
CA ASP A 368 -4.27 0.18 25.61
C ASP A 368 -4.20 0.42 27.13
N GLY A 369 -5.12 -0.24 27.84
CA GLY A 369 -5.06 -0.44 29.28
C GLY A 369 -6.44 -0.53 29.95
N GLY A 370 -6.60 0.10 31.12
CA GLY A 370 -7.69 -0.21 32.06
C GLY A 370 -8.82 0.82 32.13
N LEU A 371 -9.70 0.64 33.13
CA LEU A 371 -10.85 1.52 33.39
C LEU A 371 -10.43 2.99 33.63
N GLY A 372 -9.35 3.25 34.36
CA GLY A 372 -8.90 4.63 34.60
C GLY A 372 -8.53 5.40 33.32
N GLN A 373 -8.07 4.71 32.27
CA GLN A 373 -7.79 5.35 30.98
C GLN A 373 -9.08 5.58 30.17
N LEU A 374 -10.11 4.74 30.38
CA LEU A 374 -11.44 4.97 29.82
C LEU A 374 -12.05 6.26 30.38
N HIS A 375 -11.96 6.48 31.70
CA HIS A 375 -12.40 7.74 32.31
C HIS A 375 -11.60 8.94 31.81
N ALA A 376 -10.28 8.79 31.65
CA ALA A 376 -9.44 9.86 31.10
C ALA A 376 -9.83 10.27 29.67
N ILE A 377 -10.24 9.32 28.81
CA ILE A 377 -10.73 9.67 27.47
C ILE A 377 -12.12 10.30 27.51
N GLU A 378 -13.03 9.83 28.37
CA GLU A 378 -14.37 10.40 28.51
C GLU A 378 -14.31 11.88 28.90
N GLU A 379 -13.48 12.24 29.88
CA GLU A 379 -13.24 13.62 30.28
C GLU A 379 -12.71 14.49 29.14
N VAL A 380 -11.84 13.94 28.27
CA VAL A 380 -11.33 14.71 27.13
C VAL A 380 -12.42 14.94 26.10
N PHE A 381 -13.24 13.92 25.83
CA PHE A 381 -14.33 14.03 24.87
C PHE A 381 -15.49 14.89 25.36
N SER A 382 -15.70 15.04 26.67
CA SER A 382 -16.68 15.98 27.22
C SER A 382 -16.31 17.45 26.99
N MET A 383 -15.05 17.74 26.63
CA MET A 383 -14.55 19.10 26.36
C MET A 383 -14.75 19.55 24.90
N PHE A 384 -15.17 18.67 24.00
CA PHE A 384 -15.33 18.98 22.59
C PHE A 384 -16.78 18.85 22.13
N ASP A 385 -17.26 19.86 21.41
CA ASP A 385 -18.53 19.79 20.69
C ASP A 385 -18.33 19.03 19.36
N GLY A 386 -18.74 17.77 19.32
CA GLY A 386 -18.61 16.93 18.14
C GLY A 386 -19.29 15.56 18.26
N PRO A 387 -19.31 14.76 17.18
CA PRO A 387 -19.78 13.38 17.22
C PRO A 387 -19.00 12.59 18.27
N LYS A 388 -19.72 11.94 19.20
CA LYS A 388 -19.11 11.11 20.24
C LYS A 388 -18.82 9.71 19.66
N PRO A 389 -17.55 9.32 19.47
CA PRO A 389 -17.21 7.96 19.09
C PRO A 389 -17.51 6.99 20.23
N HIS A 390 -17.59 5.70 19.91
CA HIS A 390 -17.55 4.68 20.94
C HIS A 390 -16.14 4.64 21.57
N LEU A 391 -16.06 4.80 22.88
CA LEU A 391 -14.81 4.81 23.63
C LEU A 391 -14.60 3.44 24.29
N LEU A 392 -13.44 2.84 24.04
CA LEU A 392 -13.08 1.51 24.50
C LEU A 392 -11.70 1.51 25.15
N SER A 393 -11.55 0.67 26.16
CA SER A 393 -10.26 0.33 26.77
C SER A 393 -10.09 -1.19 26.83
N LEU A 394 -8.91 -1.70 26.48
CA LEU A 394 -8.62 -3.14 26.45
C LEU A 394 -7.56 -3.51 27.48
N ALA A 395 -7.97 -4.19 28.55
CA ALA A 395 -7.07 -4.56 29.63
C ALA A 395 -6.22 -5.81 29.28
N LYS A 396 -4.90 -5.63 29.26
CA LYS A 396 -3.91 -6.63 28.79
C LYS A 396 -3.91 -7.98 29.52
N LYS A 397 -4.22 -8.02 30.83
CA LYS A 397 -4.15 -9.27 31.62
C LYS A 397 -5.36 -10.19 31.42
N GLU A 398 -6.54 -9.63 31.17
CA GLU A 398 -7.79 -10.40 31.16
C GLU A 398 -8.55 -10.33 29.83
N GLU A 399 -8.06 -9.52 28.88
CA GLU A 399 -8.69 -9.29 27.57
C GLU A 399 -10.15 -8.82 27.72
N LEU A 400 -10.40 -8.09 28.80
CA LEU A 400 -11.65 -7.43 29.10
C LEU A 400 -11.74 -6.14 28.29
N VAL A 401 -12.87 -5.97 27.60
CA VAL A 401 -13.19 -4.74 26.87
C VAL A 401 -14.10 -3.90 27.75
N TYR A 402 -13.59 -2.77 28.21
CA TYR A 402 -14.38 -1.73 28.86
C TYR A 402 -14.95 -0.82 27.77
N ILE A 403 -16.24 -0.51 27.85
CA ILE A 403 -16.96 0.32 26.89
C ILE A 403 -17.62 1.45 27.68
N SER A 404 -17.39 2.69 27.27
CA SER A 404 -17.96 3.88 27.91
C SER A 404 -19.49 3.76 28.06
N GLY A 405 -19.99 4.09 29.26
CA GLY A 405 -21.40 3.98 29.63
C GLY A 405 -21.84 2.55 29.98
N ARG A 406 -20.91 1.60 30.11
CA ARG A 406 -21.14 0.21 30.56
C ARG A 406 -20.05 -0.26 31.52
N ASP A 407 -19.53 0.66 32.33
CA ASP A 407 -18.32 0.50 33.13
C ASP A 407 -18.41 -0.68 34.11
N ASP A 408 -19.58 -0.91 34.70
CA ASP A 408 -19.84 -1.96 35.70
C ASP A 408 -19.92 -3.38 35.09
N ASN A 409 -19.92 -3.50 33.76
CA ASN A 409 -20.08 -4.78 33.07
C ASN A 409 -19.10 -4.93 31.89
N PRO A 410 -17.79 -5.11 32.16
CA PRO A 410 -16.80 -5.29 31.11
C PRO A 410 -17.07 -6.53 30.27
N VAL A 411 -16.96 -6.39 28.95
CA VAL A 411 -17.29 -7.47 28.02
C VAL A 411 -16.11 -8.40 27.84
N ARG A 412 -16.27 -9.66 28.24
CA ARG A 412 -15.30 -10.73 27.96
C ARG A 412 -15.60 -11.40 26.62
N LEU A 413 -14.79 -11.11 25.61
CA LEU A 413 -14.99 -11.68 24.27
C LEU A 413 -14.39 -13.09 24.14
N LYS A 414 -15.12 -14.01 23.49
CA LYS A 414 -14.61 -15.35 23.15
C LYS A 414 -13.34 -15.24 22.29
N ALA A 415 -12.38 -16.15 22.48
CA ALA A 415 -11.08 -16.12 21.81
C ALA A 415 -11.15 -16.18 20.27
N ASN A 416 -12.20 -16.81 19.73
CA ASN A 416 -12.43 -16.90 18.29
C ASN A 416 -13.23 -15.72 17.71
N SER A 417 -13.69 -14.78 18.55
CA SER A 417 -14.50 -13.63 18.11
C SER A 417 -13.72 -12.74 17.14
N PRO A 418 -14.26 -12.44 15.94
CA PRO A 418 -13.66 -11.50 15.01
C PRO A 418 -13.46 -10.09 15.60
N ALA A 419 -14.38 -9.63 16.45
CA ALA A 419 -14.26 -8.34 17.13
C ALA A 419 -13.06 -8.31 18.09
N ARG A 420 -12.87 -9.38 18.87
CA ARG A 420 -11.74 -9.50 19.81
C ARG A 420 -10.42 -9.42 19.06
N LYS A 421 -10.28 -10.20 17.99
CA LYS A 421 -9.06 -10.25 17.20
C LYS A 421 -8.76 -8.91 16.53
N LEU A 422 -9.78 -8.17 16.08
CA LEU A 422 -9.59 -6.83 15.56
C LEU A 422 -9.12 -5.85 16.65
N LEU A 423 -9.74 -5.86 17.83
CA LEU A 423 -9.31 -5.01 18.95
C LEU A 423 -7.88 -5.33 19.40
N GLN A 424 -7.55 -6.62 19.54
CA GLN A 424 -6.18 -7.08 19.81
C GLN A 424 -5.22 -6.58 18.73
N TYR A 425 -5.60 -6.68 17.46
CA TYR A 425 -4.73 -6.25 16.39
C TYR A 425 -4.48 -4.74 16.40
N VAL A 426 -5.53 -3.93 16.67
CA VAL A 426 -5.38 -2.49 16.83
C VAL A 426 -4.43 -2.16 18.00
N ARG A 427 -4.59 -2.81 19.15
CA ARG A 427 -3.72 -2.64 20.32
C ARG A 427 -2.28 -3.03 20.00
N ASP A 428 -2.07 -4.25 19.50
CA ASP A 428 -0.73 -4.79 19.25
C ASP A 428 0.02 -3.96 18.21
N GLU A 429 -0.70 -3.41 17.22
CA GLU A 429 -0.13 -2.50 16.22
C GLU A 429 0.20 -1.12 16.80
N ALA A 430 -0.62 -0.59 17.73
CA ALA A 430 -0.31 0.64 18.48
C ALA A 430 0.97 0.46 19.29
N HIS A 431 1.02 -0.63 20.07
CA HIS A 431 2.16 -0.99 20.89
C HIS A 431 3.44 -1.19 20.04
N ARG A 432 3.35 -1.94 18.94
CA ARG A 432 4.47 -2.13 17.99
C ARG A 432 4.95 -0.81 17.42
N PHE A 433 4.03 0.08 17.04
CA PHE A 433 4.36 1.36 16.45
C PHE A 433 5.05 2.32 17.44
N ALA A 434 4.68 2.26 18.72
CA ALA A 434 5.37 2.91 19.82
C ALA A 434 6.78 2.33 20.01
N GLN A 435 6.92 1.01 20.21
CA GLN A 435 8.21 0.33 20.41
C GLN A 435 9.23 0.61 19.30
N HIS A 436 8.80 0.61 18.03
CA HIS A 436 9.68 0.90 16.90
C HIS A 436 10.34 2.30 17.00
N TYR A 437 9.68 3.26 17.64
CA TYR A 437 10.23 4.59 17.86
C TYR A 437 11.40 4.60 18.85
N HIS A 438 11.34 3.77 19.91
CA HIS A 438 12.42 3.61 20.88
C HIS A 438 13.71 3.12 20.21
N HIS A 439 13.58 2.19 19.26
CA HIS A 439 14.74 1.68 18.50
C HIS A 439 15.38 2.78 17.63
N ILE A 440 14.59 3.60 16.95
CA ILE A 440 15.09 4.72 16.12
C ILE A 440 15.76 5.80 16.97
N LEU A 441 15.22 6.11 18.14
CA LEU A 441 15.82 7.13 19.03
C LEU A 441 17.10 6.64 19.70
N ARG A 442 17.16 5.35 20.07
CA ARG A 442 18.41 4.73 20.54
C ARG A 442 19.49 4.80 19.47
N SER A 443 19.20 4.40 18.22
CA SER A 443 20.21 4.43 17.15
C SER A 443 20.71 5.85 16.85
N LYS A 444 19.83 6.87 16.88
CA LYS A 444 20.24 8.28 16.71
C LYS A 444 21.11 8.83 17.85
N ARG A 445 20.92 8.39 19.10
CA ARG A 445 21.79 8.79 20.23
C ARG A 445 23.18 8.17 20.13
N PHE A 446 23.31 6.97 19.54
CA PHE A 446 24.62 6.34 19.32
C PHE A 446 25.41 6.95 18.15
N THR A 447 24.75 7.50 17.13
CA THR A 447 25.42 8.14 15.97
C THR A 447 25.70 9.64 16.15
N GLY A 448 25.33 10.24 17.28
CA GLY A 448 25.42 11.69 17.53
C GLY A 448 26.61 12.15 18.37
N LYS A 449 27.61 11.28 18.62
CA LYS A 449 28.93 11.67 19.14
C LYS A 449 29.96 11.31 18.07
N GLY A 450 30.31 12.30 17.27
CA GLY A 450 31.33 12.27 16.22
C GLY A 450 31.50 13.69 15.72
#